data_AF-A0A9D8XR34-F1
#
_entry.id   AF-A0A9D8XR34-F1
#
_cell.length_a   1.000
_cell.length_b   1.000
_cell.length_c   1.000
_cell.angle_alpha   90.00
_cell.angle_beta   90.00
_cell.angle_gamma   90.00
#
_symmetry.space_group_name_H-M   'P 1'
#
loop_
_entity.id
_entity.type
_entity.pdbx_description
1 polymer ?
#
loop_
_entity_poly.entity_id
_entity_poly.type
_entity_poly.pdbx_seq_one_letter_code
_entity_poly.pdbx_strand_id
1 'polypeptide(L)'
;MKKYYVMISLLMACLLAQAATWNSAVTGTALSCKVNEAARPLKDANGKYMTIVYLENLACEKIGQNPLSEDVQYLLDQGYRVIEVDYAGHPKAISPDINMDIIRINDALNAGSFAGASNISNYRSYVLFEGYRLMRDVAYYKDDPSVYNWPGGYVDGDSLYMDIAYPANPSRAIPTIISFSYSNSWHGNEHKRLFLGYTFAMFDDSFLQAAPAVGIAWAIADHPKYCDWGQGKPQGGANKDLGSFELNPDAARKVKSAIRTLRAKAKEVGMSDKIGIYGFSRGSTAAALSVGEKYEASFEEAGLHQDISSAVQVAALGPGVFDYTLVYDDNTKGDESLETRCAKLWGALTENRAAWEYNGAVQWVGKNAAPVLFFYNTSDEQYYQHQSKSFQVLLTEKGVDYDVLVDYGQGHSVPKDTASLTKMYRFFGKYLQPSSEKPSGLKSLKAKGKRRPFARRC
;
A
#
# COMPACT_ATOMS: atom_id res chain seq x y z
N MET A 1 5.44 50.04 -63.39
CA MET A 1 5.37 49.44 -62.04
C MET A 1 4.69 48.08 -62.12
N LYS A 2 5.46 46.98 -62.13
CA LYS A 2 4.94 45.60 -62.18
C LYS A 2 4.72 45.11 -60.74
N LYS A 3 3.47 44.79 -60.37
CA LYS A 3 3.13 44.17 -59.08
C LYS A 3 3.24 42.65 -59.22
N TYR A 4 4.18 42.04 -58.51
CA TYR A 4 4.27 40.59 -58.34
C TYR A 4 3.34 40.16 -57.21
N TYR A 5 2.40 39.27 -57.51
CA TYR A 5 1.63 38.54 -56.51
C TYR A 5 2.48 37.34 -56.06
N VAL A 6 2.96 37.37 -54.82
CA VAL A 6 3.59 36.22 -54.17
C VAL A 6 2.47 35.36 -53.61
N MET A 7 2.28 34.18 -54.21
CA MET A 7 1.35 33.15 -53.77
C MET A 7 2.05 32.32 -52.68
N ILE A 8 1.68 32.55 -51.42
CA ILE A 8 2.19 31.77 -50.28
C ILE A 8 1.34 30.51 -50.15
N SER A 9 1.89 29.37 -50.56
CA SER A 9 1.32 28.05 -50.33
C SER A 9 1.53 27.65 -48.86
N LEU A 10 0.45 27.63 -48.07
CA LEU A 10 0.44 26.98 -46.75
C LEU A 10 0.52 25.46 -46.94
N LEU A 11 1.71 24.88 -46.76
CA LEU A 11 1.86 23.46 -46.48
C LEU A 11 1.42 23.20 -45.03
N MET A 12 0.20 22.69 -44.85
CA MET A 12 -0.21 22.05 -43.61
C MET A 12 0.58 20.74 -43.47
N ALA A 13 1.65 20.77 -42.68
CA ALA A 13 2.31 19.56 -42.22
C ALA A 13 1.37 18.87 -41.21
N CYS A 14 0.60 17.88 -41.68
CA CYS A 14 -0.01 16.89 -40.81
C CYS A 14 1.13 16.10 -40.13
N LEU A 15 1.57 16.56 -38.96
CA LEU A 15 2.35 15.75 -38.04
C LEU A 15 1.48 14.54 -37.67
N LEU A 16 1.75 13.40 -38.31
CA LEU A 16 1.22 12.13 -37.87
C LEU A 16 1.73 11.92 -36.44
N ALA A 17 0.83 12.07 -35.46
CA ALA A 17 1.15 11.75 -34.08
C ALA A 17 1.54 10.28 -34.03
N GLN A 18 2.83 10.01 -33.78
CA GLN A 18 3.30 8.66 -33.62
C GLN A 18 2.58 8.05 -32.40
N ALA A 19 1.89 6.93 -32.61
CA ALA A 19 1.23 6.23 -31.52
C ALA A 19 2.27 5.87 -30.46
N ALA A 20 2.00 6.20 -29.20
CA ALA A 20 2.88 5.83 -28.10
C ALA A 20 2.88 4.30 -27.96
N THR A 21 4.05 3.72 -27.69
CA THR A 21 4.19 2.28 -27.47
C THR A 21 5.05 2.00 -26.25
N TRP A 22 4.88 0.82 -25.68
CA TRP A 22 5.69 0.33 -24.57
C TRP A 22 6.02 -1.16 -24.72
N ASN A 23 7.26 -1.55 -24.46
CA ASN A 23 7.70 -2.94 -24.61
C ASN A 23 7.38 -3.74 -23.36
N SER A 24 6.39 -4.64 -23.47
CA SER A 24 5.96 -5.51 -22.40
C SER A 24 6.89 -6.72 -22.25
N ALA A 25 7.30 -7.00 -21.02
CA ALA A 25 8.02 -8.22 -20.66
C ALA A 25 7.13 -9.47 -20.78
N VAL A 26 5.85 -9.29 -20.47
CA VAL A 26 4.87 -10.37 -20.35
C VAL A 26 4.42 -10.87 -21.72
N THR A 27 4.18 -9.96 -22.66
CA THR A 27 3.79 -10.30 -24.04
C THR A 27 5.00 -10.50 -24.95
N GLY A 28 6.16 -9.94 -24.59
CA GLY A 28 7.35 -9.93 -25.45
C GLY A 28 7.21 -9.02 -26.68
N THR A 29 6.21 -8.14 -26.70
CA THR A 29 5.90 -7.26 -27.84
C THR A 29 5.69 -5.81 -27.39
N ALA A 30 5.72 -4.90 -28.36
CA ALA A 30 5.34 -3.51 -28.13
C ALA A 30 3.81 -3.40 -28.05
N LEU A 31 3.31 -2.93 -26.90
CA LEU A 31 1.90 -2.66 -26.65
C LEU A 31 1.53 -1.25 -27.11
N SER A 32 0.28 -1.09 -27.53
CA SER A 32 -0.30 0.22 -27.83
C SER A 32 -0.50 1.00 -26.53
N CYS A 33 -0.12 2.28 -26.53
CA CYS A 33 -0.36 3.17 -25.41
C CYS A 33 -1.08 4.43 -25.87
N LYS A 34 -1.99 4.93 -25.02
CA LYS A 34 -2.67 6.20 -25.23
C LYS A 34 -2.52 7.09 -24.00
N VAL A 35 -1.89 8.25 -24.20
CA VAL A 35 -1.69 9.25 -23.14
C VAL A 35 -2.83 10.25 -23.19
N ASN A 36 -3.55 10.39 -22.08
CA ASN A 36 -4.62 11.35 -21.90
C ASN A 36 -4.25 12.32 -20.78
N GLU A 37 -4.33 13.61 -21.07
CA GLU A 37 -4.03 14.67 -20.11
C GLU A 37 -5.33 15.23 -19.52
N ALA A 38 -5.36 15.38 -18.19
CA ALA A 38 -6.45 16.07 -17.54
C ALA A 38 -6.50 17.54 -17.96
N ALA A 39 -7.71 18.11 -18.03
CA ALA A 39 -7.87 19.54 -18.30
C ALA A 39 -7.26 20.42 -17.18
N ARG A 40 -7.16 19.89 -15.95
CA ARG A 40 -6.53 20.52 -14.80
C ARG A 40 -5.62 19.51 -14.10
N PRO A 41 -4.39 19.32 -14.60
CA PRO A 41 -3.53 18.27 -14.08
C PRO A 41 -3.12 18.52 -12.63
N LEU A 42 -3.25 17.48 -11.81
CA LEU A 42 -2.66 17.43 -10.48
C LEU A 42 -1.16 17.20 -10.58
N LYS A 43 -0.44 17.88 -9.70
CA LYS A 43 1.01 17.78 -9.59
C LYS A 43 1.38 17.50 -8.14
N ASP A 44 2.48 16.78 -7.95
CA ASP A 44 3.09 16.63 -6.63
C ASP A 44 3.80 17.93 -6.18
N ALA A 45 4.36 17.91 -4.98
CA ALA A 45 5.08 19.06 -4.40
C ALA A 45 6.27 19.53 -5.25
N ASN A 46 6.79 18.69 -6.16
CA ASN A 46 7.89 19.01 -7.07
C ASN A 46 7.38 19.44 -8.47
N GLY A 47 6.07 19.64 -8.63
CA GLY A 47 5.47 20.04 -9.90
C GLY A 47 5.38 18.92 -10.94
N LYS A 48 5.60 17.65 -10.56
CA LYS A 48 5.50 16.50 -11.46
C LYS A 48 4.08 15.97 -11.54
N TYR A 49 3.66 15.51 -12.71
CA TYR A 49 2.29 15.06 -12.98
C TYR A 49 1.97 13.76 -12.25
N MET A 50 0.89 13.78 -11.49
CA MET A 50 0.31 12.57 -10.92
C MET A 50 -0.26 11.70 -12.04
N THR A 51 0.22 10.46 -12.17
CA THR A 51 -0.05 9.62 -13.33
C THR A 51 -0.66 8.28 -12.93
N ILE A 52 -1.70 7.86 -13.65
CA ILE A 52 -2.22 6.49 -13.60
C ILE A 52 -1.79 5.77 -14.87
N VAL A 53 -1.13 4.62 -14.73
CA VAL A 53 -0.99 3.66 -15.82
C VAL A 53 -2.17 2.69 -15.71
N TYR A 54 -3.04 2.71 -16.71
CA TYR A 54 -4.32 2.01 -16.72
C TYR A 54 -4.22 0.81 -17.66
N LEU A 55 -4.28 -0.40 -17.10
CA LEU A 55 -4.09 -1.64 -17.84
C LEU A 55 -5.45 -2.17 -18.33
N GLU A 56 -5.62 -2.33 -19.64
CA GLU A 56 -6.89 -2.74 -20.26
C GLU A 56 -6.77 -4.00 -21.11
N ASN A 57 -7.93 -4.62 -21.37
CA ASN A 57 -8.04 -5.87 -22.12
C ASN A 57 -7.12 -6.96 -21.57
N LEU A 58 -7.14 -7.16 -20.25
CA LEU A 58 -6.37 -8.18 -19.54
C LEU A 58 -7.01 -9.56 -19.67
N ALA A 59 -6.25 -10.62 -19.38
CA ALA A 59 -6.73 -12.01 -19.41
C ALA A 59 -7.41 -12.46 -18.11
N CYS A 60 -7.86 -11.51 -17.27
CA CYS A 60 -8.52 -11.77 -15.99
C CYS A 60 -9.98 -11.30 -15.99
N GLU A 61 -10.73 -11.68 -14.95
CA GLU A 61 -12.11 -11.22 -14.76
C GLU A 61 -12.13 -9.69 -14.58
N LYS A 62 -12.87 -8.99 -15.44
CA LYS A 62 -13.19 -7.57 -15.23
C LYS A 62 -14.29 -7.43 -14.17
N ILE A 63 -13.89 -7.15 -12.94
CA ILE A 63 -14.80 -7.07 -11.79
C ILE A 63 -15.56 -5.75 -11.74
N GLY A 64 -14.89 -4.63 -11.98
CA GLY A 64 -15.56 -3.34 -12.11
C GLY A 64 -16.36 -3.27 -13.42
N GLN A 65 -17.64 -2.97 -13.33
CA GLN A 65 -18.56 -3.06 -14.49
C GLN A 65 -18.66 -1.76 -15.30
N ASN A 66 -17.94 -0.73 -14.89
CA ASN A 66 -17.95 0.53 -15.63
C ASN A 66 -17.27 0.38 -17.01
N PRO A 67 -17.76 1.12 -18.03
CA PRO A 67 -17.04 1.24 -19.29
C PRO A 67 -15.67 1.89 -19.08
N LEU A 68 -14.67 1.43 -19.84
CA LEU A 68 -13.30 1.99 -19.82
C LEU A 68 -13.30 3.51 -19.93
N SER A 69 -14.06 4.06 -20.89
CA SER A 69 -14.14 5.50 -21.12
C SER A 69 -14.72 6.27 -19.94
N GLU A 70 -15.61 5.67 -19.15
CA GLU A 70 -16.16 6.30 -17.95
C GLU A 70 -15.11 6.40 -16.84
N ASP A 71 -14.35 5.34 -16.60
CA ASP A 71 -13.34 5.33 -15.55
C ASP A 71 -12.12 6.19 -15.92
N VAL A 72 -11.71 6.17 -17.18
CA VAL A 72 -10.66 7.08 -17.68
C VAL A 72 -11.11 8.53 -17.54
N GLN A 73 -12.35 8.86 -17.94
CA GLN A 73 -12.87 10.23 -17.74
C GLN A 73 -12.94 10.62 -16.27
N TYR A 74 -13.37 9.71 -15.39
CA TYR A 74 -13.37 9.95 -13.94
C TYR A 74 -11.97 10.31 -13.43
N LEU A 75 -10.94 9.57 -13.83
CA LEU A 75 -9.55 9.82 -13.42
C LEU A 75 -9.02 11.15 -13.98
N LEU A 76 -9.35 11.47 -15.24
CA LEU A 76 -9.02 12.77 -15.84
C LEU A 76 -9.71 13.93 -15.11
N ASP A 77 -10.97 13.74 -14.68
CA ASP A 77 -11.72 14.73 -13.90
C ASP A 77 -11.15 14.91 -12.48
N GLN A 78 -10.53 13.86 -11.91
CA GLN A 78 -9.73 13.97 -10.69
C GLN A 78 -8.39 14.66 -10.91
N GLY A 79 -8.00 14.94 -12.16
CA GLY A 79 -6.79 15.65 -12.52
C GLY A 79 -5.58 14.75 -12.78
N TYR A 80 -5.74 13.43 -12.86
CA TYR A 80 -4.63 12.54 -13.22
C TYR A 80 -4.31 12.64 -14.70
N ARG A 81 -3.03 12.51 -15.04
CA ARG A 81 -2.65 11.99 -16.35
C ARG A 81 -2.99 10.50 -16.39
N VAL A 82 -3.60 10.03 -17.47
CA VAL A 82 -3.94 8.60 -17.63
C VAL A 82 -3.23 8.06 -18.86
N ILE A 83 -2.41 7.03 -18.68
CA ILE A 83 -1.74 6.30 -19.75
C ILE A 83 -2.42 4.94 -19.87
N GLU A 84 -3.28 4.77 -20.87
CA GLU A 84 -3.94 3.50 -21.19
C GLU A 84 -2.92 2.58 -21.86
N VAL A 85 -2.81 1.32 -21.42
CA VAL A 85 -1.93 0.28 -21.96
C VAL A 85 -2.77 -0.93 -22.33
N ASP A 86 -2.89 -1.19 -23.63
CA ASP A 86 -3.74 -2.24 -24.18
C ASP A 86 -2.97 -3.57 -24.29
N TYR A 87 -3.39 -4.58 -23.53
CA TYR A 87 -2.83 -5.93 -23.58
C TYR A 87 -3.48 -6.84 -24.63
N ALA A 88 -4.51 -6.36 -25.34
CA ALA A 88 -5.20 -7.06 -26.42
C ALA A 88 -5.67 -8.48 -26.06
N GLY A 89 -6.03 -8.72 -24.80
CA GLY A 89 -6.46 -10.02 -24.29
C GLY A 89 -5.35 -11.06 -24.19
N HIS A 90 -4.07 -10.65 -24.18
CA HIS A 90 -2.95 -11.58 -24.17
C HIS A 90 -3.05 -12.56 -22.98
N PRO A 91 -2.93 -13.89 -23.17
CA PRO A 91 -3.26 -14.88 -22.14
C PRO A 91 -2.37 -14.82 -20.88
N LYS A 92 -1.19 -14.21 -20.98
CA LYS A 92 -0.30 -13.96 -19.83
C LYS A 92 -0.55 -12.63 -19.12
N ALA A 93 -1.47 -11.81 -19.60
CA ALA A 93 -1.83 -10.53 -18.98
C ALA A 93 -2.77 -10.76 -17.77
N ILE A 94 -2.33 -11.61 -16.84
CA ILE A 94 -3.00 -12.02 -15.60
C ILE A 94 -1.93 -12.37 -14.57
N SER A 95 -2.24 -12.28 -13.27
CA SER A 95 -1.30 -12.71 -12.24
C SER A 95 -1.13 -14.23 -12.20
N PRO A 96 0.10 -14.69 -11.90
CA PRO A 96 1.26 -13.90 -11.48
C PRO A 96 2.10 -13.34 -12.65
N ASP A 97 1.84 -13.67 -13.92
CA ASP A 97 2.70 -13.25 -15.03
C ASP A 97 2.72 -11.72 -15.22
N ILE A 98 1.57 -11.06 -15.13
CA ILE A 98 1.43 -9.59 -15.26
C ILE A 98 2.28 -8.80 -14.25
N ASN A 99 2.65 -9.43 -13.13
CA ASN A 99 3.47 -8.79 -12.09
C ASN A 99 4.81 -8.28 -12.62
N MET A 100 5.42 -8.96 -13.61
CA MET A 100 6.67 -8.53 -14.22
C MET A 100 6.54 -7.19 -14.95
N ASP A 101 5.42 -6.97 -15.63
CA ASP A 101 5.14 -5.69 -16.29
C ASP A 101 4.84 -4.60 -15.26
N ILE A 102 4.12 -4.93 -14.18
CA ILE A 102 3.85 -3.99 -13.07
C ILE A 102 5.14 -3.50 -12.42
N ILE A 103 6.12 -4.40 -12.20
CA ILE A 103 7.47 -4.04 -11.73
C ILE A 103 8.09 -3.00 -12.66
N ARG A 104 8.19 -3.33 -13.97
CA ARG A 104 8.82 -2.43 -14.96
C ARG A 104 8.09 -1.10 -15.13
N ILE A 105 6.76 -1.10 -14.96
CA ILE A 105 5.96 0.11 -14.98
C ILE A 105 6.35 0.98 -13.77
N ASN A 106 6.41 0.42 -12.55
CA ASN A 106 6.82 1.18 -11.37
C ASN A 106 8.24 1.74 -11.49
N ASP A 107 9.18 0.98 -12.06
CA ASP A 107 10.54 1.46 -12.32
C ASP A 107 10.55 2.67 -13.24
N ALA A 108 9.79 2.61 -14.33
CA ALA A 108 9.66 3.69 -15.30
C ALA A 108 8.98 4.92 -14.69
N LEU A 109 7.91 4.73 -13.90
CA LEU A 109 7.25 5.80 -13.17
C LEU A 109 8.20 6.45 -12.15
N ASN A 110 9.01 5.65 -11.44
CA ASN A 110 10.03 6.15 -10.53
C ASN A 110 11.13 6.94 -11.25
N ALA A 111 11.54 6.48 -12.44
CA ALA A 111 12.44 7.20 -13.34
C ALA A 111 11.82 8.48 -13.93
N GLY A 112 10.51 8.68 -13.78
CA GLY A 112 9.80 9.90 -14.16
C GLY A 112 9.33 9.94 -15.62
N SER A 113 9.34 8.81 -16.32
CA SER A 113 8.88 8.72 -17.71
C SER A 113 8.34 7.34 -18.07
N PHE A 114 7.23 7.28 -18.81
CA PHE A 114 6.62 6.04 -19.28
C PHE A 114 5.87 6.26 -20.59
N ALA A 115 6.01 5.35 -21.56
CA ALA A 115 5.31 5.39 -22.86
C ALA A 115 5.33 6.77 -23.55
N GLY A 116 6.49 7.42 -23.59
CA GLY A 116 6.66 8.75 -24.21
C GLY A 116 6.22 9.94 -23.34
N ALA A 117 5.47 9.71 -22.25
CA ALA A 117 5.18 10.73 -21.26
C ALA A 117 6.37 10.94 -20.32
N SER A 118 6.65 12.19 -19.96
CA SER A 118 7.72 12.59 -19.04
C SER A 118 7.18 13.46 -17.89
N ASN A 119 8.05 13.82 -16.93
CA ASN A 119 7.67 14.59 -15.73
C ASN A 119 6.62 13.89 -14.87
N ILE A 120 6.71 12.57 -14.77
CA ILE A 120 5.81 11.76 -13.94
C ILE A 120 6.24 11.82 -12.47
N SER A 121 5.27 11.96 -11.57
CA SER A 121 5.50 11.93 -10.12
C SER A 121 5.93 10.53 -9.68
N ASN A 122 7.00 10.45 -8.88
CA ASN A 122 7.40 9.23 -8.19
C ASN A 122 6.85 9.12 -6.77
N TYR A 123 5.98 10.05 -6.36
CA TYR A 123 5.32 10.06 -5.05
C TYR A 123 3.86 9.63 -5.12
N ARG A 124 3.22 9.86 -6.28
CA ARG A 124 1.77 9.84 -6.42
C ARG A 124 1.33 9.34 -7.80
N SER A 125 1.96 8.26 -8.25
CA SER A 125 1.59 7.55 -9.47
C SER A 125 1.25 6.10 -9.18
N TYR A 126 0.34 5.54 -9.95
CA TYR A 126 -0.32 4.27 -9.63
C TYR A 126 -0.46 3.41 -10.89
N VAL A 127 -0.48 2.10 -10.69
CA VAL A 127 -0.95 1.13 -11.69
C VAL A 127 -2.36 0.69 -11.30
N LEU A 128 -3.31 0.82 -12.23
CA LEU A 128 -4.70 0.39 -12.03
C LEU A 128 -5.14 -0.53 -13.16
N PHE A 129 -6.05 -1.44 -12.83
CA PHE A 129 -6.67 -2.36 -13.78
C PHE A 129 -7.95 -1.75 -14.33
N GLU A 130 -8.33 -2.17 -15.53
CA GLU A 130 -9.62 -1.80 -16.12
C GLU A 130 -10.79 -2.11 -15.17
N GLY A 131 -11.69 -1.14 -15.03
CA GLY A 131 -12.82 -1.18 -14.11
C GLY A 131 -12.47 -0.72 -12.70
N TYR A 132 -11.22 -0.36 -12.39
CA TYR A 132 -10.83 0.12 -11.05
C TYR A 132 -10.70 1.64 -10.99
N ARG A 133 -11.08 2.21 -9.84
CA ARG A 133 -10.89 3.61 -9.46
C ARG A 133 -10.00 3.72 -8.24
N LEU A 134 -9.61 4.95 -7.92
CA LEU A 134 -8.77 5.28 -6.77
C LEU A 134 -9.53 6.20 -5.80
N MET A 135 -9.57 5.83 -4.52
CA MET A 135 -9.78 6.78 -3.43
C MET A 135 -8.41 7.16 -2.92
N ARG A 136 -8.04 8.43 -3.05
CA ARG A 136 -6.77 8.94 -2.56
C ARG A 136 -6.98 9.75 -1.29
N ASP A 137 -5.97 9.77 -0.44
CA ASP A 137 -5.94 10.63 0.74
C ASP A 137 -7.12 10.38 1.69
N VAL A 138 -7.46 9.09 1.88
CA VAL A 138 -8.45 8.68 2.87
C VAL A 138 -7.80 8.76 4.25
N ALA A 139 -8.16 9.77 5.03
CA ALA A 139 -7.67 9.93 6.39
C ALA A 139 -8.11 8.74 7.24
N TYR A 140 -7.18 8.16 7.99
CA TYR A 140 -7.49 7.01 8.85
C TYR A 140 -7.11 7.23 10.32
N TYR A 141 -6.26 8.20 10.63
CA TYR A 141 -5.88 8.52 12.01
C TYR A 141 -5.37 9.95 12.11
N LYS A 142 -5.64 10.63 13.21
CA LYS A 142 -5.07 11.95 13.51
C LYS A 142 -3.92 11.77 14.50
N ASP A 143 -2.70 12.11 14.08
CA ASP A 143 -1.48 11.91 14.82
C ASP A 143 -1.39 12.79 16.08
N ASP A 144 -0.68 12.29 17.08
CA ASP A 144 -0.33 13.02 18.30
C ASP A 144 1.16 13.38 18.27
N PRO A 145 1.52 14.67 18.08
CA PRO A 145 2.91 15.10 17.96
C PRO A 145 3.75 14.84 19.21
N SER A 146 3.12 14.56 20.36
CA SER A 146 3.82 14.27 21.61
C SER A 146 4.44 12.88 21.63
N VAL A 147 3.90 11.89 20.88
CA VAL A 147 4.34 10.49 20.94
C VAL A 147 5.79 10.32 20.50
N TYR A 148 6.14 10.90 19.34
CA TYR A 148 7.51 10.88 18.82
C TYR A 148 8.29 12.16 19.14
N ASN A 149 7.67 13.09 19.90
CA ASN A 149 8.21 14.37 20.33
C ASN A 149 8.96 15.10 19.20
N TRP A 150 8.23 15.32 18.10
CA TRP A 150 8.69 16.04 16.91
C TRP A 150 7.98 17.40 16.77
N PRO A 151 8.06 18.31 17.78
CA PRO A 151 7.22 19.50 17.87
C PRO A 151 7.59 20.59 16.85
N GLY A 152 8.76 20.49 16.20
CA GLY A 152 9.17 21.43 15.15
C GLY A 152 8.33 21.33 13.88
N GLY A 153 7.56 20.24 13.72
CA GLY A 153 6.71 20.01 12.56
C GLY A 153 5.30 20.58 12.73
N TYR A 154 4.55 20.18 13.76
CA TYR A 154 3.11 20.46 13.82
C TYR A 154 2.59 20.42 15.25
N VAL A 155 1.60 21.26 15.55
CA VAL A 155 1.04 21.43 16.91
C VAL A 155 -0.35 20.82 17.03
N ASP A 156 -1.16 20.87 15.96
CA ASP A 156 -2.58 20.49 16.02
C ASP A 156 -2.87 19.04 15.60
N GLY A 157 -1.84 18.23 15.34
CA GLY A 157 -1.96 16.86 14.84
C GLY A 157 -2.25 16.77 13.35
N ASP A 158 -1.36 16.15 12.56
CA ASP A 158 -1.59 15.86 11.14
C ASP A 158 -2.32 14.52 10.98
N SER A 159 -3.02 14.34 9.86
CA SER A 159 -3.65 13.03 9.59
C SER A 159 -2.72 12.10 8.84
N LEU A 160 -2.76 10.82 9.19
CA LEU A 160 -2.27 9.73 8.38
C LEU A 160 -3.35 9.31 7.38
N TYR A 161 -2.94 8.96 6.18
CA TYR A 161 -3.83 8.67 5.06
C TYR A 161 -3.50 7.33 4.39
N MET A 162 -4.49 6.81 3.67
CA MET A 162 -4.32 5.66 2.78
C MET A 162 -4.89 5.95 1.38
N ASP A 163 -4.40 5.19 0.41
CA ASP A 163 -4.97 5.12 -0.93
C ASP A 163 -5.57 3.73 -1.14
N ILE A 164 -6.74 3.69 -1.78
CA ILE A 164 -7.55 2.48 -1.98
C ILE A 164 -7.87 2.37 -3.46
N ALA A 165 -7.37 1.32 -4.11
CA ALA A 165 -7.75 0.93 -5.46
C ALA A 165 -8.90 -0.06 -5.38
N TYR A 166 -10.04 0.29 -5.96
CA TYR A 166 -11.29 -0.47 -5.82
C TYR A 166 -12.00 -0.62 -7.17
N PRO A 167 -12.72 -1.73 -7.41
CA PRO A 167 -13.53 -1.90 -8.61
C PRO A 167 -14.73 -0.94 -8.57
N ALA A 168 -14.95 -0.19 -9.65
CA ALA A 168 -16.11 0.66 -9.81
C ALA A 168 -17.34 -0.17 -10.21
N ASN A 169 -18.43 -0.06 -9.44
CA ASN A 169 -19.65 -0.84 -9.62
C ASN A 169 -19.36 -2.35 -9.77
N PRO A 170 -18.83 -3.00 -8.72
CA PRO A 170 -18.33 -4.36 -8.84
C PRO A 170 -19.44 -5.38 -9.14
N SER A 171 -19.15 -6.37 -9.99
CA SER A 171 -20.04 -7.50 -10.30
C SER A 171 -20.33 -8.40 -9.08
N ARG A 172 -19.40 -8.40 -8.11
CA ARG A 172 -19.47 -9.14 -6.85
C ARG A 172 -18.63 -8.45 -5.79
N ALA A 173 -19.00 -8.60 -4.53
CA ALA A 173 -18.17 -8.12 -3.42
C ALA A 173 -16.82 -8.85 -3.43
N ILE A 174 -15.71 -8.10 -3.36
CA ILE A 174 -14.35 -8.64 -3.31
C ILE A 174 -13.63 -8.17 -2.05
N PRO A 175 -12.69 -8.98 -1.52
CA PRO A 175 -11.87 -8.59 -0.39
C PRO A 175 -10.87 -7.49 -0.76
N THR A 176 -10.21 -6.93 0.24
CA THR A 176 -9.09 -5.99 0.05
C THR A 176 -7.84 -6.48 0.76
N ILE A 177 -6.65 -6.29 0.17
CA ILE A 177 -5.37 -6.42 0.87
C ILE A 177 -4.84 -5.03 1.17
N ILE A 178 -4.50 -4.75 2.43
CA ILE A 178 -3.83 -3.51 2.84
C ILE A 178 -2.36 -3.77 3.14
N SER A 179 -1.51 -2.79 2.84
CA SER A 179 -0.14 -2.73 3.33
C SER A 179 0.17 -1.40 3.99
N PHE A 180 1.14 -1.41 4.90
CA PHE A 180 1.73 -0.20 5.45
C PHE A 180 3.03 0.09 4.73
N SER A 181 3.15 1.32 4.22
CA SER A 181 4.33 1.74 3.51
C SER A 181 5.58 1.64 4.39
N TYR A 182 6.70 1.32 3.77
CA TYR A 182 8.02 1.39 4.37
C TYR A 182 8.39 2.82 4.81
N SER A 183 7.97 3.82 4.03
CA SER A 183 8.32 5.22 4.28
C SER A 183 7.37 5.87 5.27
N ASN A 184 7.93 6.68 6.17
CA ASN A 184 7.14 7.48 7.10
C ASN A 184 6.64 8.75 6.39
N SER A 185 5.35 9.02 6.52
CA SER A 185 4.82 10.37 6.32
C SER A 185 5.11 11.20 7.58
N TRP A 186 5.40 12.48 7.41
CA TRP A 186 5.60 13.42 8.50
C TRP A 186 5.32 14.85 8.03
N HIS A 187 5.24 15.80 8.96
CA HIS A 187 4.89 17.18 8.64
C HIS A 187 5.86 17.85 7.65
N GLY A 188 5.35 18.42 6.56
CA GLY A 188 6.15 18.99 5.47
C GLY A 188 6.69 17.94 4.50
N ASN A 189 6.35 16.66 4.72
CA ASN A 189 6.74 15.54 3.90
C ASN A 189 5.66 14.45 3.90
N GLU A 190 4.42 14.87 3.68
CA GLU A 190 3.25 14.00 3.75
C GLU A 190 3.15 13.06 2.53
N HIS A 191 2.30 12.05 2.67
CA HIS A 191 1.91 11.14 1.59
C HIS A 191 3.05 10.30 1.00
N LYS A 192 3.98 9.84 1.84
CA LYS A 192 5.10 8.98 1.44
C LYS A 192 4.71 7.54 1.17
N ARG A 193 3.46 7.16 1.42
CA ARG A 193 3.00 5.79 1.20
C ARG A 193 3.22 5.25 -0.21
N LEU A 194 3.24 6.11 -1.23
CA LEU A 194 3.48 5.78 -2.64
C LEU A 194 4.82 6.30 -3.16
N PHE A 195 5.77 6.63 -2.27
CA PHE A 195 7.10 6.99 -2.72
C PHE A 195 7.77 5.78 -3.39
N LEU A 196 7.70 5.70 -4.72
CA LEU A 196 7.99 4.49 -5.50
C LEU A 196 9.43 4.02 -5.26
N GLY A 197 10.36 4.97 -5.20
CA GLY A 197 11.77 4.72 -4.90
C GLY A 197 12.05 4.19 -3.49
N TYR A 198 11.05 3.98 -2.64
CA TYR A 198 11.14 3.32 -1.33
C TYR A 198 9.96 2.37 -1.05
N THR A 199 9.16 2.05 -2.08
CA THR A 199 8.00 1.15 -1.96
C THR A 199 8.02 0.15 -3.11
N PHE A 200 7.20 0.35 -4.14
CA PHE A 200 7.04 -0.64 -5.22
C PHE A 200 8.28 -0.79 -6.12
N ALA A 201 8.92 0.31 -6.53
CA ALA A 201 10.07 0.24 -7.44
C ALA A 201 11.35 -0.22 -6.75
N MET A 202 11.64 0.24 -5.52
CA MET A 202 12.89 -0.13 -4.82
C MET A 202 13.04 -1.64 -4.59
N PHE A 203 11.92 -2.32 -4.33
CA PHE A 203 11.93 -3.75 -3.99
C PHE A 203 11.45 -4.64 -5.13
N ASP A 204 11.05 -4.06 -6.27
CA ASP A 204 10.26 -4.72 -7.32
C ASP A 204 8.99 -5.38 -6.75
N ASP A 205 8.32 -4.70 -5.82
CA ASP A 205 7.09 -5.21 -5.20
C ASP A 205 5.88 -4.93 -6.09
N SER A 206 5.26 -6.02 -6.54
CA SER A 206 4.06 -6.00 -7.38
C SER A 206 2.86 -6.69 -6.74
N PHE A 207 3.00 -7.22 -5.52
CA PHE A 207 1.99 -8.09 -4.92
C PHE A 207 0.64 -7.38 -4.74
N LEU A 208 0.65 -6.15 -4.21
CA LEU A 208 -0.58 -5.37 -4.04
C LEU A 208 -1.19 -4.96 -5.38
N GLN A 209 -0.39 -4.33 -6.25
CA GLN A 209 -0.91 -3.74 -7.49
C GLN A 209 -1.42 -4.77 -8.49
N ALA A 210 -0.95 -6.02 -8.40
CA ALA A 210 -1.41 -7.11 -9.26
C ALA A 210 -2.56 -7.94 -8.63
N ALA A 211 -2.90 -7.73 -7.35
CA ALA A 211 -4.03 -8.36 -6.67
C ALA A 211 -5.38 -8.27 -7.41
N PRO A 212 -5.70 -7.19 -8.18
CA PRO A 212 -6.92 -7.12 -8.98
C PRO A 212 -7.05 -8.27 -9.99
N ALA A 213 -5.94 -8.81 -10.50
CA ALA A 213 -5.93 -9.92 -11.45
C ALA A 213 -6.45 -11.24 -10.85
N VAL A 214 -6.42 -11.38 -9.52
CA VAL A 214 -6.97 -12.52 -8.77
C VAL A 214 -8.25 -12.15 -8.00
N GLY A 215 -8.85 -11.01 -8.36
CA GLY A 215 -10.12 -10.55 -7.81
C GLY A 215 -10.05 -10.04 -6.37
N ILE A 216 -8.98 -9.31 -6.06
CA ILE A 216 -8.76 -8.68 -4.76
C ILE A 216 -8.45 -7.19 -4.98
N ALA A 217 -9.13 -6.31 -4.28
CA ALA A 217 -8.79 -4.89 -4.23
C ALA A 217 -7.52 -4.69 -3.38
N TRP A 218 -6.90 -3.51 -3.47
CA TRP A 218 -5.74 -3.22 -2.64
C TRP A 218 -5.78 -1.81 -2.07
N ALA A 219 -5.12 -1.66 -0.92
CA ALA A 219 -4.89 -0.40 -0.27
C ALA A 219 -3.45 -0.32 0.23
N ILE A 220 -2.94 0.90 0.34
CA ILE A 220 -1.66 1.17 0.99
C ILE A 220 -1.81 2.39 1.89
N ALA A 221 -1.40 2.24 3.13
CA ALA A 221 -1.47 3.26 4.16
C ALA A 221 -0.10 3.87 4.43
N ASP A 222 -0.09 5.12 4.87
CA ASP A 222 1.09 5.71 5.51
C ASP A 222 1.55 4.81 6.66
N HIS A 223 2.86 4.72 6.88
CA HIS A 223 3.42 3.98 8.01
C HIS A 223 2.80 4.49 9.33
N PRO A 224 2.46 3.62 10.31
CA PRO A 224 1.90 4.05 11.61
C PRO A 224 2.89 4.84 12.50
N LYS A 225 4.04 5.26 11.97
CA LYS A 225 5.01 6.10 12.66
C LYS A 225 5.11 7.43 11.92
N TYR A 226 4.64 8.50 12.57
CA TYR A 226 4.58 9.83 11.97
C TYR A 226 5.74 10.70 12.46
N CYS A 227 6.92 10.43 11.92
CA CYS A 227 8.11 11.25 12.08
C CYS A 227 9.09 10.93 10.96
N ASP A 228 10.03 11.82 10.68
CA ASP A 228 11.05 11.56 9.68
C ASP A 228 11.87 10.29 9.99
N TRP A 229 12.38 9.66 8.94
CA TRP A 229 13.12 8.43 9.07
C TRP A 229 14.35 8.61 9.96
N GLY A 230 14.51 7.72 10.93
CA GLY A 230 15.63 7.76 11.88
C GLY A 230 15.54 8.89 12.90
N GLN A 231 14.46 9.67 12.91
CA GLN A 231 14.18 10.69 13.91
C GLN A 231 13.16 10.20 14.95
N GLY A 232 12.90 11.03 15.95
CA GLY A 232 11.98 10.79 17.06
C GLY A 232 12.70 10.55 18.39
N LYS A 233 12.15 11.10 19.47
CA LYS A 233 12.71 10.96 20.82
C LYS A 233 11.64 10.79 21.88
N PRO A 234 11.97 10.14 23.02
CA PRO A 234 11.17 10.30 24.20
C PRO A 234 11.23 11.76 24.71
N GLN A 235 10.29 12.14 25.56
CA GLN A 235 10.33 13.45 26.21
C GLN A 235 11.64 13.59 27.00
N GLY A 236 12.43 14.62 26.69
CA GLY A 236 13.75 14.85 27.31
C GLY A 236 14.90 13.98 26.81
N GLY A 237 14.68 13.06 25.85
CA GLY A 237 15.72 12.20 25.26
C GLY A 237 16.39 12.75 24.00
N ALA A 238 17.24 11.92 23.36
CA ALA A 238 17.93 12.29 22.12
C ALA A 238 17.11 11.92 20.88
N ASN A 239 17.20 12.75 19.84
CA ASN A 239 16.36 12.71 18.63
C ASN A 239 16.40 11.40 17.79
N LYS A 240 17.35 10.50 18.04
CA LYS A 240 17.45 9.23 17.29
C LYS A 240 17.08 8.02 18.13
N ASP A 241 16.71 8.22 19.40
CA ASP A 241 16.43 7.13 20.33
C ASP A 241 15.18 6.35 19.93
N LEU A 242 14.23 6.97 19.22
CA LEU A 242 13.09 6.27 18.63
C LEU A 242 13.29 5.96 17.15
N GLY A 243 14.48 6.07 16.58
CA GLY A 243 14.68 5.77 15.16
C GLY A 243 14.32 4.30 14.83
N SER A 244 13.77 4.06 13.64
CA SER A 244 13.58 2.70 13.05
C SER A 244 12.60 1.72 13.70
N PHE A 245 11.96 2.00 14.85
CA PHE A 245 10.89 1.11 15.37
C PHE A 245 9.62 1.87 15.83
N GLU A 246 8.52 1.14 15.88
CA GLU A 246 7.17 1.57 16.22
C GLU A 246 6.92 1.42 17.74
N LEU A 247 6.03 2.25 18.31
CA LEU A 247 5.73 2.21 19.75
C LEU A 247 4.27 1.88 19.98
N ASN A 248 4.00 0.96 20.92
CA ASN A 248 2.66 0.76 21.44
C ASN A 248 2.35 1.74 22.58
N PRO A 249 1.07 2.15 22.76
CA PRO A 249 -0.10 1.72 21.98
C PRO A 249 -0.29 2.47 20.64
N ASP A 250 0.50 3.51 20.36
CA ASP A 250 0.26 4.42 19.24
C ASP A 250 0.25 3.72 17.85
N ALA A 251 1.24 2.89 17.57
CA ALA A 251 1.32 2.16 16.32
C ALA A 251 0.15 1.17 16.14
N ALA A 252 -0.18 0.41 17.18
CA ALA A 252 -1.33 -0.49 17.16
C ALA A 252 -2.65 0.25 16.94
N ARG A 253 -2.86 1.41 17.58
CA ARG A 253 -4.03 2.28 17.37
C ARG A 253 -4.17 2.70 15.91
N LYS A 254 -3.07 3.15 15.30
CA LYS A 254 -3.03 3.57 13.89
C LYS A 254 -3.31 2.43 12.93
N VAL A 255 -2.68 1.27 13.15
CA VAL A 255 -2.92 0.06 12.35
C VAL A 255 -4.38 -0.37 12.40
N LYS A 256 -4.97 -0.45 13.60
CA LYS A 256 -6.37 -0.83 13.78
C LYS A 256 -7.32 0.20 13.18
N SER A 257 -7.04 1.49 13.35
CA SER A 257 -7.82 2.57 12.76
C SER A 257 -7.79 2.55 11.22
N ALA A 258 -6.65 2.21 10.61
CA ALA A 258 -6.55 2.00 9.18
C ALA A 258 -7.49 0.86 8.72
N ILE A 259 -7.48 -0.28 9.42
CA ILE A 259 -8.34 -1.42 9.07
C ILE A 259 -9.83 -1.06 9.20
N ARG A 260 -10.23 -0.38 10.28
CA ARG A 260 -11.62 0.06 10.48
C ARG A 260 -12.07 1.05 9.41
N THR A 261 -11.21 2.00 9.07
CA THR A 261 -11.45 2.98 7.99
C THR A 261 -11.59 2.28 6.65
N LEU A 262 -10.69 1.35 6.33
CA LEU A 262 -10.75 0.57 5.10
C LEU A 262 -12.06 -0.22 5.02
N ARG A 263 -12.48 -0.86 6.10
CA ARG A 263 -13.75 -1.60 6.17
C ARG A 263 -14.96 -0.68 5.96
N ALA A 264 -14.95 0.52 6.54
CA ALA A 264 -15.98 1.53 6.30
C ALA A 264 -16.06 1.92 4.81
N LYS A 265 -14.90 2.21 4.19
CA LYS A 265 -14.81 2.58 2.77
C LYS A 265 -15.14 1.44 1.83
N ALA A 266 -14.74 0.22 2.15
CA ALA A 266 -15.10 -0.97 1.38
C ALA A 266 -16.63 -1.11 1.24
N LYS A 267 -17.36 -0.89 2.34
CA LYS A 267 -18.84 -0.91 2.34
C LYS A 267 -19.44 0.19 1.45
N GLU A 268 -18.86 1.39 1.43
CA GLU A 268 -19.34 2.51 0.58
C GLU A 268 -19.31 2.19 -0.92
N VAL A 269 -18.38 1.33 -1.36
CA VAL A 269 -18.19 0.97 -2.77
C VAL A 269 -18.53 -0.47 -3.12
N GLY A 270 -19.20 -1.19 -2.21
CA GLY A 270 -19.69 -2.55 -2.47
C GLY A 270 -18.60 -3.64 -2.49
N MET A 271 -17.45 -3.38 -1.85
CA MET A 271 -16.47 -4.42 -1.55
C MET A 271 -16.90 -5.24 -0.31
N SER A 272 -16.29 -6.40 -0.09
CA SER A 272 -16.55 -7.21 1.10
C SER A 272 -15.88 -6.61 2.35
N ASP A 273 -16.26 -7.10 3.53
CA ASP A 273 -15.65 -6.72 4.81
C ASP A 273 -14.34 -7.47 5.11
N LYS A 274 -13.94 -8.37 4.19
CA LYS A 274 -12.77 -9.25 4.32
C LYS A 274 -11.51 -8.49 3.96
N ILE A 275 -10.59 -8.40 4.90
CA ILE A 275 -9.33 -7.68 4.79
C ILE A 275 -8.18 -8.64 5.06
N GLY A 276 -7.27 -8.75 4.09
CA GLY A 276 -5.96 -9.33 4.29
C GLY A 276 -4.93 -8.24 4.53
N ILE A 277 -3.82 -8.57 5.18
CA ILE A 277 -2.70 -7.66 5.36
C ILE A 277 -1.43 -8.22 4.74
N TYR A 278 -0.67 -7.35 4.07
CA TYR A 278 0.64 -7.67 3.52
C TYR A 278 1.66 -6.67 4.05
N GLY A 279 2.80 -7.16 4.52
CA GLY A 279 3.86 -6.28 5.00
C GLY A 279 5.24 -6.83 4.70
N PHE A 280 6.16 -5.93 4.38
CA PHE A 280 7.57 -6.21 4.16
C PHE A 280 8.42 -5.27 5.02
N SER A 281 9.50 -5.76 5.62
CA SER A 281 10.37 -4.96 6.50
C SER A 281 9.60 -4.31 7.65
N ARG A 282 9.77 -3.00 7.88
CA ARG A 282 8.98 -2.23 8.86
C ARG A 282 7.47 -2.25 8.58
N GLY A 283 7.07 -2.37 7.32
CA GLY A 283 5.68 -2.61 6.95
C GLY A 283 5.16 -3.96 7.47
N SER A 284 6.04 -4.97 7.58
CA SER A 284 5.76 -6.27 8.22
C SER A 284 5.63 -6.13 9.73
N THR A 285 6.53 -5.38 10.37
CA THR A 285 6.43 -5.04 11.81
C THR A 285 5.08 -4.38 12.13
N ALA A 286 4.71 -3.36 11.37
CA ALA A 286 3.41 -2.69 11.49
C ALA A 286 2.23 -3.64 11.21
N ALA A 287 2.31 -4.44 10.15
CA ALA A 287 1.27 -5.37 9.79
C ALA A 287 1.02 -6.45 10.86
N ALA A 288 2.07 -6.92 11.52
CA ALA A 288 1.99 -7.93 12.57
C ALA A 288 1.12 -7.48 13.77
N LEU A 289 1.03 -6.17 14.05
CA LEU A 289 0.17 -5.62 15.10
C LEU A 289 -1.34 -5.83 14.82
N SER A 290 -1.73 -6.20 13.60
CA SER A 290 -3.11 -6.54 13.25
C SER A 290 -3.46 -8.02 13.41
N VAL A 291 -2.45 -8.90 13.54
CA VAL A 291 -2.64 -10.36 13.63
C VAL A 291 -3.18 -10.78 15.00
N GLY A 292 -2.82 -10.03 16.04
CA GLY A 292 -3.16 -10.33 17.43
C GLY A 292 -4.66 -10.36 17.72
N GLU A 293 -5.04 -11.23 18.65
CA GLU A 293 -6.43 -11.40 19.11
C GLU A 293 -6.65 -10.75 20.48
N LYS A 294 -5.61 -10.73 21.34
CA LYS A 294 -5.77 -10.32 22.73
C LYS A 294 -6.29 -8.88 22.77
N TYR A 295 -7.43 -8.70 23.44
CA TYR A 295 -8.00 -7.39 23.64
C TYR A 295 -7.09 -6.57 24.54
N GLU A 296 -6.71 -5.40 24.04
CA GLU A 296 -5.99 -4.37 24.77
C GLU A 296 -6.77 -3.08 24.56
N ALA A 297 -7.41 -2.59 25.62
CA ALA A 297 -8.31 -1.42 25.55
C ALA A 297 -7.60 -0.22 24.92
N SER A 298 -6.33 -0.02 25.29
CA SER A 298 -5.56 1.08 24.75
C SER A 298 -5.33 0.98 23.24
N PHE A 299 -5.47 -0.18 22.59
CA PHE A 299 -5.32 -0.32 21.14
C PHE A 299 -6.63 -0.03 20.38
N GLU A 300 -7.79 -0.27 21.00
CA GLU A 300 -9.10 -0.18 20.33
C GLU A 300 -9.77 1.20 20.49
N GLU A 301 -9.52 1.90 21.60
CA GLU A 301 -10.26 3.11 22.02
C GLU A 301 -9.77 4.42 21.36
N ALA A 302 -8.99 4.36 20.27
CA ALA A 302 -8.46 5.54 19.58
C ALA A 302 -8.57 5.44 18.05
N GLY A 303 -8.58 6.58 17.39
CA GLY A 303 -8.69 6.69 15.93
C GLY A 303 -10.14 6.75 15.44
N LEU A 304 -10.32 6.52 14.14
CA LEU A 304 -11.59 6.60 13.45
C LEU A 304 -12.35 5.26 13.50
N HIS A 305 -13.67 5.35 13.31
CA HIS A 305 -14.58 4.20 13.14
C HIS A 305 -14.48 3.15 14.25
N GLN A 306 -14.38 3.57 15.52
CA GLN A 306 -14.14 2.68 16.67
C GLN A 306 -15.25 1.64 16.89
N ASP A 307 -16.44 1.86 16.33
CA ASP A 307 -17.57 0.94 16.33
C ASP A 307 -17.46 -0.20 15.30
N ILE A 308 -16.47 -0.14 14.41
CA ILE A 308 -16.20 -1.15 13.38
C ILE A 308 -15.09 -2.07 13.86
N SER A 309 -15.20 -3.38 13.58
CA SER A 309 -14.13 -4.33 13.90
C SER A 309 -12.82 -3.94 13.21
N SER A 310 -11.67 -4.14 13.88
CA SER A 310 -10.33 -4.03 13.28
C SER A 310 -9.71 -5.39 12.92
N ALA A 311 -10.46 -6.48 12.97
CA ALA A 311 -9.93 -7.82 12.71
C ALA A 311 -9.54 -7.99 11.23
N VAL A 312 -8.46 -8.72 10.97
CA VAL A 312 -8.05 -9.16 9.63
C VAL A 312 -8.26 -10.66 9.49
N GLN A 313 -8.33 -11.15 8.25
CA GLN A 313 -8.61 -12.56 7.97
C GLN A 313 -7.36 -13.36 7.65
N VAL A 314 -6.29 -12.69 7.23
CA VAL A 314 -5.03 -13.33 6.84
C VAL A 314 -3.93 -12.28 6.80
N ALA A 315 -2.70 -12.70 7.08
CA ALA A 315 -1.51 -11.89 6.91
C ALA A 315 -0.46 -12.59 6.03
N ALA A 316 0.30 -11.83 5.26
CA ALA A 316 1.62 -12.24 4.78
C ALA A 316 2.68 -11.28 5.32
N LEU A 317 3.62 -11.82 6.07
CA LEU A 317 4.61 -11.06 6.83
C LEU A 317 6.02 -11.40 6.34
N GLY A 318 6.69 -10.41 5.76
CA GLY A 318 8.07 -10.45 5.32
C GLY A 318 9.07 -10.32 6.50
N PRO A 319 10.38 -10.23 6.23
CA PRO A 319 11.40 -10.05 7.26
C PRO A 319 11.14 -8.77 8.08
N GLY A 320 10.61 -8.91 9.29
CA GLY A 320 10.28 -7.80 10.20
C GLY A 320 10.64 -8.11 11.64
N VAL A 321 10.38 -7.15 12.54
CA VAL A 321 10.61 -7.32 13.99
C VAL A 321 9.27 -7.59 14.66
N PHE A 322 9.07 -8.79 15.19
CA PHE A 322 7.80 -9.20 15.79
C PHE A 322 7.90 -9.34 17.31
N ASP A 323 9.09 -9.62 17.81
CA ASP A 323 9.45 -9.75 19.22
C ASP A 323 10.74 -8.98 19.50
N TYR A 324 10.62 -7.84 20.19
CA TYR A 324 11.79 -7.03 20.53
C TYR A 324 12.72 -7.72 21.53
N THR A 325 12.26 -8.72 22.28
CA THR A 325 13.12 -9.47 23.22
C THR A 325 14.14 -10.35 22.50
N LEU A 326 13.89 -10.70 21.23
CA LEU A 326 14.79 -11.51 20.41
C LEU A 326 15.82 -10.69 19.64
N VAL A 327 15.70 -9.36 19.64
CA VAL A 327 16.72 -8.48 19.05
C VAL A 327 18.05 -8.60 19.80
N TYR A 328 18.03 -9.05 21.05
CA TYR A 328 19.20 -9.21 21.94
C TYR A 328 19.66 -10.65 22.12
N ASP A 329 19.23 -11.59 21.27
CA ASP A 329 19.73 -12.97 21.38
C ASP A 329 21.18 -13.06 20.86
N ASP A 330 22.09 -13.34 21.80
CA ASP A 330 23.55 -13.48 21.64
C ASP A 330 23.96 -14.37 20.47
N ASN A 331 23.11 -15.31 20.04
CA ASN A 331 23.47 -16.28 18.99
C ASN A 331 23.29 -15.75 17.57
N THR A 332 22.56 -14.65 17.36
CA THR A 332 22.29 -14.13 16.01
C THR A 332 22.82 -12.72 15.75
N LYS A 333 23.19 -11.96 16.80
CA LYS A 333 23.46 -10.51 16.77
C LYS A 333 22.35 -9.76 16.01
N GLY A 334 21.47 -9.09 16.74
CA GLY A 334 20.39 -8.32 16.13
C GLY A 334 20.89 -7.09 15.40
N ASP A 335 19.96 -6.23 15.01
CA ASP A 335 20.29 -4.88 14.56
C ASP A 335 20.96 -4.12 15.72
N GLU A 336 22.29 -3.88 15.62
CA GLU A 336 23.10 -3.17 16.63
C GLU A 336 22.47 -1.83 17.06
N SER A 337 21.75 -1.19 16.14
CA SER A 337 21.08 0.08 16.42
C SER A 337 19.79 -0.11 17.21
N LEU A 338 19.03 -1.19 16.99
CA LEU A 338 17.89 -1.55 17.85
C LEU A 338 18.39 -2.03 19.22
N GLU A 339 19.50 -2.78 19.26
CA GLU A 339 20.18 -3.21 20.50
C GLU A 339 20.71 -2.06 21.36
N THR A 340 20.87 -0.88 20.80
CA THR A 340 21.24 0.30 21.58
C THR A 340 20.01 1.12 21.96
N ARG A 341 19.08 1.30 21.01
CA ARG A 341 17.95 2.22 21.18
C ARG A 341 16.85 1.69 22.08
N CYS A 342 16.54 0.39 21.97
CA CYS A 342 15.48 -0.21 22.78
C CYS A 342 15.87 -0.24 24.27
N ALA A 343 17.13 -0.59 24.61
CA ALA A 343 17.62 -0.51 25.99
C ALA A 343 17.67 0.90 26.57
N LYS A 344 17.97 1.92 25.75
CA LYS A 344 17.87 3.32 26.20
C LYS A 344 16.44 3.74 26.54
N LEU A 345 15.46 3.22 25.79
CA LEU A 345 14.06 3.60 25.94
C LEU A 345 13.36 2.82 27.04
N TRP A 346 13.58 1.52 27.12
CA TRP A 346 12.85 0.61 28.00
C TRP A 346 13.69 0.11 29.17
N GLY A 347 14.97 0.48 29.26
CA GLY A 347 15.91 -0.09 30.23
C GLY A 347 16.42 -1.46 29.81
N ALA A 348 17.33 -2.03 30.61
CA ALA A 348 17.90 -3.34 30.34
C ALA A 348 16.81 -4.43 30.25
N LEU A 349 16.92 -5.33 29.26
CA LEU A 349 15.94 -6.38 29.00
C LEU A 349 15.70 -7.28 30.23
N THR A 350 16.77 -7.62 30.97
CA THR A 350 16.71 -8.45 32.18
C THR A 350 15.88 -7.83 33.30
N GLU A 351 15.81 -6.50 33.36
CA GLU A 351 15.11 -5.75 34.40
C GLU A 351 13.72 -5.28 33.95
N ASN A 352 13.52 -5.12 32.63
CA ASN A 352 12.35 -4.43 32.07
C ASN A 352 11.58 -5.25 31.02
N ARG A 353 11.71 -6.58 31.01
CA ARG A 353 11.14 -7.48 29.97
C ARG A 353 9.70 -7.16 29.54
N ALA A 354 8.82 -6.83 30.48
CA ALA A 354 7.43 -6.50 30.16
C ALA A 354 7.29 -5.31 29.19
N ALA A 355 8.15 -4.30 29.28
CA ALA A 355 8.13 -3.14 28.38
C ALA A 355 8.54 -3.55 26.94
N TRP A 356 9.47 -4.50 26.82
CA TRP A 356 9.91 -5.04 25.54
C TRP A 356 8.81 -5.87 24.87
N GLU A 357 8.24 -6.80 25.63
CA GLU A 357 7.14 -7.65 25.17
C GLU A 357 5.94 -6.82 24.73
N TYR A 358 5.59 -5.77 25.49
CA TYR A 358 4.45 -4.89 25.19
C TYR A 358 4.53 -4.27 23.78
N ASN A 359 5.74 -4.01 23.28
CA ASN A 359 5.94 -3.43 21.94
C ASN A 359 5.98 -4.49 20.82
N GLY A 360 6.21 -5.76 21.14
CA GLY A 360 6.22 -6.86 20.16
C GLY A 360 4.81 -7.32 19.77
N ALA A 361 4.58 -7.57 18.48
CA ALA A 361 3.32 -8.12 17.99
C ALA A 361 3.01 -9.51 18.59
N VAL A 362 4.05 -10.33 18.84
CA VAL A 362 3.90 -11.69 19.39
C VAL A 362 3.17 -11.71 20.73
N GLN A 363 3.33 -10.66 21.54
CA GLN A 363 2.69 -10.56 22.86
C GLN A 363 1.16 -10.56 22.77
N TRP A 364 0.61 -10.14 21.62
CA TRP A 364 -0.83 -9.93 21.42
C TRP A 364 -1.52 -11.08 20.69
N VAL A 365 -0.77 -12.12 20.34
CA VAL A 365 -1.28 -13.28 19.60
C VAL A 365 -2.10 -14.18 20.53
N GLY A 366 -3.32 -14.49 20.11
CA GLY A 366 -4.22 -15.45 20.76
C GLY A 366 -4.57 -16.61 19.84
N LYS A 367 -5.51 -17.46 20.29
CA LYS A 367 -5.96 -18.66 19.57
C LYS A 367 -6.80 -18.37 18.32
N ASN A 368 -7.40 -17.18 18.25
CA ASN A 368 -8.17 -16.71 17.11
C ASN A 368 -7.39 -15.65 16.32
N ALA A 369 -6.06 -15.62 16.44
CA ALA A 369 -5.22 -14.78 15.59
C ALA A 369 -5.41 -15.13 14.11
N ALA A 370 -5.18 -14.15 13.24
CA ALA A 370 -5.28 -14.37 11.80
C ALA A 370 -4.19 -15.35 11.31
N PRO A 371 -4.50 -16.27 10.37
CA PRO A 371 -3.50 -17.11 9.73
C PRO A 371 -2.41 -16.28 9.04
N VAL A 372 -1.16 -16.77 9.09
CA VAL A 372 0.01 -16.01 8.64
C VAL A 372 0.82 -16.79 7.59
N LEU A 373 1.19 -16.15 6.49
CA LEU A 373 2.26 -16.64 5.61
C LEU A 373 3.53 -15.84 5.92
N PHE A 374 4.56 -16.51 6.42
CA PHE A 374 5.88 -15.89 6.57
C PHE A 374 6.65 -16.00 5.26
N PHE A 375 7.38 -14.94 4.89
CA PHE A 375 8.29 -15.02 3.76
C PHE A 375 9.63 -14.34 4.07
N TYR A 376 10.75 -15.03 3.87
CA TYR A 376 12.09 -14.50 4.06
C TYR A 376 13.12 -15.26 3.23
N ASN A 377 14.28 -14.65 2.99
CA ASN A 377 15.44 -15.33 2.39
C ASN A 377 16.43 -15.71 3.48
N THR A 378 17.03 -16.89 3.38
CA THR A 378 18.07 -17.35 4.30
C THR A 378 19.38 -16.58 4.14
N SER A 379 19.55 -15.85 3.03
CA SER A 379 20.65 -14.92 2.78
C SER A 379 20.39 -13.50 3.29
N ASP A 380 19.23 -13.22 3.90
CA ASP A 380 18.97 -12.00 4.66
C ASP A 380 19.58 -12.09 6.08
N GLU A 381 19.52 -11.00 6.84
CA GLU A 381 20.02 -10.95 8.22
C GLU A 381 19.39 -12.03 9.10
N GLN A 382 20.23 -12.78 9.81
CA GLN A 382 19.82 -13.99 10.54
C GLN A 382 18.71 -13.71 11.57
N TYR A 383 18.71 -12.53 12.18
CA TYR A 383 17.69 -12.19 13.18
C TYR A 383 16.28 -12.17 12.58
N TYR A 384 16.08 -11.81 11.31
CA TYR A 384 14.74 -11.86 10.68
C TYR A 384 14.21 -13.29 10.56
N GLN A 385 15.11 -14.25 10.31
CA GLN A 385 14.76 -15.66 10.29
C GLN A 385 14.37 -16.12 11.69
N HIS A 386 15.10 -15.66 12.72
CA HIS A 386 14.80 -15.97 14.11
C HIS A 386 13.44 -15.39 14.54
N GLN A 387 13.16 -14.12 14.20
CA GLN A 387 11.86 -13.47 14.41
C GLN A 387 10.71 -14.28 13.81
N SER A 388 10.85 -14.67 12.54
CA SER A 388 9.83 -15.44 11.82
C SER A 388 9.63 -16.83 12.43
N LYS A 389 10.71 -17.53 12.79
CA LYS A 389 10.64 -18.87 13.39
C LYS A 389 10.01 -18.85 14.79
N SER A 390 10.36 -17.85 15.62
CA SER A 390 9.76 -17.70 16.94
C SER A 390 8.24 -17.46 16.84
N PHE A 391 7.82 -16.61 15.91
CA PHE A 391 6.40 -16.37 15.68
C PHE A 391 5.68 -17.64 15.19
N GLN A 392 6.30 -18.45 14.31
CA GLN A 392 5.74 -19.75 13.89
C GLN A 392 5.53 -20.72 15.06
N VAL A 393 6.50 -20.80 15.99
CA VAL A 393 6.36 -21.62 17.21
C VAL A 393 5.15 -21.16 18.01
N LEU A 394 5.02 -19.85 18.23
CA LEU A 394 3.88 -19.29 18.93
C LEU A 394 2.54 -19.61 18.24
N LEU A 395 2.45 -19.46 16.91
CA LEU A 395 1.23 -19.81 16.18
C LEU A 395 0.89 -21.31 16.30
N THR A 396 1.90 -22.19 16.26
CA THR A 396 1.73 -23.63 16.51
C THR A 396 1.14 -23.88 17.89
N GLU A 397 1.70 -23.27 18.93
CA GLU A 397 1.22 -23.39 20.32
C GLU A 397 -0.22 -22.89 20.50
N LYS A 398 -0.63 -21.89 19.71
CA LYS A 398 -1.99 -21.35 19.72
C LYS A 398 -2.96 -22.09 18.80
N GLY A 399 -2.48 -23.05 18.01
CA GLY A 399 -3.30 -23.76 17.02
C GLY A 399 -3.75 -22.87 15.86
N VAL A 400 -2.98 -21.82 15.54
CA VAL A 400 -3.25 -20.88 14.45
C VAL A 400 -2.51 -21.35 13.20
N ASP A 401 -3.21 -21.40 12.07
CA ASP A 401 -2.62 -21.88 10.81
C ASP A 401 -1.58 -20.89 10.27
N TYR A 402 -0.50 -21.43 9.71
CA TYR A 402 0.52 -20.63 9.04
C TYR A 402 1.21 -21.41 7.91
N ASP A 403 1.83 -20.67 6.99
CA ASP A 403 2.67 -21.23 5.93
C ASP A 403 3.98 -20.43 5.84
N VAL A 404 4.97 -20.97 5.15
CA VAL A 404 6.30 -20.36 5.01
C VAL A 404 6.76 -20.41 3.56
N LEU A 405 7.21 -19.28 3.04
CA LEU A 405 7.85 -19.14 1.73
C LEU A 405 9.31 -18.71 1.96
N VAL A 406 10.25 -19.61 1.69
CA VAL A 406 11.68 -19.38 1.94
C VAL A 406 12.44 -19.35 0.62
N ASP A 407 13.44 -18.49 0.51
CA ASP A 407 14.40 -18.43 -0.61
C ASP A 407 13.76 -18.21 -1.99
N TYR A 408 12.85 -17.25 -2.06
CA TYR A 408 12.27 -16.74 -3.32
C TYR A 408 13.20 -15.76 -4.06
N GLY A 409 14.30 -15.37 -3.43
CA GLY A 409 15.23 -14.38 -3.95
C GLY A 409 16.55 -14.39 -3.17
N GLN A 410 17.12 -13.21 -2.95
CA GLN A 410 18.34 -13.02 -2.18
C GLN A 410 18.22 -11.80 -1.27
N GLY A 411 18.85 -11.85 -0.09
CA GLY A 411 18.91 -10.74 0.87
C GLY A 411 17.53 -10.20 1.27
N HIS A 412 17.50 -8.93 1.65
CA HIS A 412 16.29 -8.20 2.06
C HIS A 412 15.44 -7.77 0.85
N SER A 413 14.70 -8.72 0.26
CA SER A 413 13.88 -8.52 -0.94
C SER A 413 12.47 -9.10 -0.78
N VAL A 414 11.60 -8.91 -1.77
CA VAL A 414 10.25 -9.47 -1.82
C VAL A 414 10.11 -10.54 -2.91
N PRO A 415 9.08 -11.42 -2.85
CA PRO A 415 8.81 -12.40 -3.90
C PRO A 415 8.46 -11.77 -5.25
N LYS A 416 9.09 -12.27 -6.33
CA LYS A 416 8.93 -11.74 -7.70
C LYS A 416 8.59 -12.82 -8.71
N ASP A 417 8.97 -14.06 -8.43
CA ASP A 417 8.77 -15.17 -9.34
C ASP A 417 7.33 -15.71 -9.30
N THR A 418 6.93 -16.33 -10.40
CA THR A 418 5.60 -16.91 -10.62
C THR A 418 5.19 -17.87 -9.50
N ALA A 419 6.10 -18.75 -9.04
CA ALA A 419 5.76 -19.79 -8.08
C ALA A 419 5.50 -19.20 -6.70
N SER A 420 6.36 -18.29 -6.25
CA SER A 420 6.23 -17.60 -4.97
C SER A 420 4.99 -16.71 -4.91
N LEU A 421 4.75 -15.90 -5.95
CA LEU A 421 3.54 -15.07 -6.04
C LEU A 421 2.27 -15.93 -6.07
N THR A 422 2.28 -17.04 -6.81
CA THR A 422 1.16 -18.01 -6.82
C THR A 422 0.89 -18.55 -5.43
N LYS A 423 1.93 -18.93 -4.67
CA LYS A 423 1.79 -19.41 -3.30
C LYS A 423 1.13 -18.36 -2.41
N MET A 424 1.59 -17.11 -2.49
CA MET A 424 1.01 -16.00 -1.72
C MET A 424 -0.46 -15.78 -2.07
N TYR A 425 -0.81 -15.61 -3.35
CA TYR A 425 -2.22 -15.41 -3.73
C TYR A 425 -3.12 -16.57 -3.36
N ARG A 426 -2.64 -17.82 -3.45
CA ARG A 426 -3.40 -18.99 -2.98
C ARG A 426 -3.65 -18.95 -1.48
N PHE A 427 -2.65 -18.54 -0.69
CA PHE A 427 -2.80 -18.41 0.76
C PHE A 427 -3.85 -17.36 1.12
N PHE A 428 -3.79 -16.16 0.51
CA PHE A 428 -4.84 -15.16 0.68
C PHE A 428 -6.20 -15.66 0.20
N GLY A 429 -6.24 -16.32 -0.95
CA GLY A 429 -7.43 -16.93 -1.52
C GLY A 429 -8.10 -17.95 -0.62
N LYS A 430 -7.37 -18.67 0.25
CA LYS A 430 -7.94 -19.59 1.23
C LYS A 430 -8.81 -18.89 2.28
N TYR A 431 -8.45 -17.67 2.68
CA TYR A 431 -9.03 -16.96 3.82
C TYR A 431 -9.88 -15.75 3.45
N LEU A 432 -9.71 -15.22 2.25
CA LEU A 432 -10.45 -14.05 1.75
C LEU A 432 -11.64 -14.40 0.86
N GLN A 433 -12.06 -15.67 0.84
CA GLN A 433 -13.29 -16.04 0.13
C GLN A 433 -14.47 -15.19 0.68
N PRO A 434 -15.20 -14.49 -0.20
CA PRO A 434 -16.42 -13.81 0.22
C PRO A 434 -17.38 -14.84 0.84
N SER A 435 -18.14 -14.45 1.87
CA SER A 435 -19.31 -15.23 2.24
C SER A 435 -20.22 -15.32 1.01
N SER A 436 -20.84 -16.48 0.78
CA SER A 436 -21.76 -16.72 -0.35
C SER A 436 -23.05 -15.89 -0.28
N GLU A 437 -23.19 -15.02 0.71
CA GLU A 437 -24.33 -14.12 0.88
C GLU A 437 -24.22 -12.92 -0.06
N LYS A 438 -25.13 -12.85 -1.04
CA LYS A 438 -25.28 -11.66 -1.87
C LYS A 438 -25.55 -10.43 -0.99
N PRO A 439 -24.91 -9.28 -1.26
CA PRO A 439 -25.24 -8.04 -0.56
C PRO A 439 -26.70 -7.68 -0.86
N SER A 440 -27.56 -7.86 0.13
CA SER A 440 -28.97 -7.48 0.06
C SER A 440 -29.06 -5.95 0.20
N GLY A 441 -29.17 -5.28 -0.95
CA GLY A 441 -29.66 -3.89 -1.01
C GLY A 441 -28.60 -2.80 -1.03
N LEU A 442 -27.85 -2.68 -2.13
CA LEU A 442 -27.45 -1.34 -2.60
C LEU A 442 -28.49 -0.85 -3.62
N LYS A 443 -29.44 -0.03 -3.18
CA LYS A 443 -30.18 0.83 -4.10
C LYS A 443 -29.18 1.87 -4.61
N SER A 444 -29.02 1.96 -5.93
CA SER A 444 -28.13 2.94 -6.56
C SER A 444 -28.42 4.35 -6.04
N LEU A 445 -27.42 4.98 -5.44
CA LEU A 445 -27.45 6.40 -5.12
C LEU A 445 -27.34 7.15 -6.44
N LYS A 446 -28.48 7.38 -7.11
CA LYS A 446 -28.57 8.41 -8.16
C LYS A 446 -28.24 9.75 -7.51
N ALA A 447 -27.11 10.32 -7.90
CA ALA A 447 -26.69 11.66 -7.52
C ALA A 447 -27.81 12.67 -7.88
N LYS A 448 -28.63 13.05 -6.90
CA LYS A 448 -29.49 14.23 -7.01
C LYS A 448 -28.72 15.42 -6.48
N GLY A 449 -28.14 16.17 -7.42
CA GLY A 449 -27.58 17.49 -7.13
C GLY A 449 -28.64 18.42 -6.54
N LYS A 450 -28.32 19.00 -5.39
CA LYS A 450 -28.73 20.35 -5.00
C LYS A 450 -27.59 20.96 -4.19
N ARG A 451 -26.77 21.76 -4.86
CA ARG A 451 -25.84 22.70 -4.21
C ARG A 451 -26.67 23.60 -3.29
N ARG A 452 -26.39 23.59 -1.99
CA ARG A 452 -26.78 24.69 -1.09
C ARG A 452 -25.59 25.64 -0.96
N PRO A 453 -25.81 26.96 -1.02
CA PRO A 453 -24.73 27.92 -0.91
C PRO A 453 -24.23 27.97 0.54
N PHE A 454 -22.91 27.93 0.70
CA PHE A 454 -22.24 28.22 1.96
C PHE A 454 -22.48 29.71 2.29
N ALA A 455 -23.27 29.96 3.33
CA ALA A 455 -23.36 31.28 3.93
C ALA A 455 -22.08 31.54 4.73
N ARG A 456 -21.37 32.60 4.38
CA ARG A 456 -20.34 33.22 5.22
C ARG A 456 -20.98 33.72 6.50
N ARG A 457 -20.34 33.50 7.65
CA ARG A 457 -20.49 34.38 8.81
C ARG A 457 -19.12 34.89 9.23
N CYS A 458 -19.14 36.17 9.56
CA CYS A 458 -18.08 37.02 10.07
C CYS A 458 -17.44 36.48 11.33
#